data_AF-E3UXU3-F1
#
_entry.id   AF-E3UXU3-F1
#
_cell.length_a   1.000
_cell.length_b   1.000
_cell.length_c   1.000
_cell.angle_alpha   90.00
_cell.angle_beta   90.00
_cell.angle_gamma   90.00
#
_symmetry.space_group_name_H-M   'P 1'
#
loop_
_entity.id
_entity.type
_entity.pdbx_description
1 polymer ?
#
loop_
_entity_poly.entity_id
_entity_poly.type
_entity_poly.pdbx_seq_one_letter_code
_entity_poly.pdbx_strand_id
1 'polypeptide(L)'
;GMLTALSNRIGDVAFLLAIAWMLNYGSWNYIFYLEIMQNEFEMLVIGSLMMLAAMTKSAQIPFSSWLPAAMAAPTPVSALVHSSTLVTAGVYLLIRFNIILSTSWLGQLLLLLSGLTMFMAGLGANFEFDLKKIIALSTLSQLGLMMSILSMGFFKLAMFHLLTHALFKALLFMCAGAIIHN
;
A
#
# COMPACT_ATOMS: atom_id res chain seq x y z
N GLY A 1 9.33 16.03 -0.65
CA GLY A 1 9.72 15.95 0.77
C GLY A 1 8.55 16.23 1.71
N MET A 2 8.03 17.47 1.74
CA MET A 2 6.95 17.81 2.68
C MET A 2 5.64 17.07 2.39
N LEU A 3 5.25 16.96 1.11
CA LEU A 3 4.04 16.23 0.69
C LEU A 3 4.06 14.75 1.15
N THR A 4 5.20 14.08 0.99
CA THR A 4 5.38 12.67 1.38
C THR A 4 5.34 12.49 2.90
N ALA A 5 5.84 13.47 3.65
CA ALA A 5 5.77 13.44 5.11
C ALA A 5 4.34 13.64 5.60
N LEU A 6 3.65 14.66 5.09
CA LEU A 6 2.28 15.00 5.51
C LEU A 6 1.28 13.89 5.15
N SER A 7 1.35 13.32 3.93
CA SER A 7 0.46 12.23 3.53
C SER A 7 0.62 11.00 4.41
N ASN A 8 1.87 10.65 4.76
CA ASN A 8 2.16 9.49 5.60
C ASN A 8 1.77 9.71 7.07
N ARG A 9 1.82 10.94 7.58
CA ARG A 9 1.42 11.25 8.95
C ARG A 9 -0.07 11.00 9.20
N ILE A 10 -0.92 11.21 8.20
CA ILE A 10 -2.36 10.89 8.29
C ILE A 10 -2.54 9.39 8.56
N GLY A 11 -1.78 8.55 7.86
CA GLY A 11 -1.79 7.10 8.07
C GLY A 11 -1.25 6.68 9.44
N ASP A 12 -0.17 7.31 9.89
CA ASP A 12 0.42 7.02 11.20
C ASP A 12 -0.56 7.34 12.34
N VAL A 13 -1.31 8.46 12.23
CA VAL A 13 -2.36 8.82 13.20
C VAL A 13 -3.48 7.78 13.20
N ALA A 14 -3.93 7.33 12.02
CA ALA A 14 -4.96 6.29 11.92
C ALA A 14 -4.49 4.95 12.54
N PHE A 15 -3.24 4.58 12.32
CA PHE A 15 -2.64 3.37 12.91
C PHE A 15 -2.57 3.46 14.44
N LEU A 16 -2.15 4.60 14.99
CA LEU A 16 -2.12 4.82 16.45
C LEU A 16 -3.53 4.81 17.05
N LEU A 17 -4.52 5.38 16.37
CA LEU A 17 -5.92 5.32 16.78
C LEU A 17 -6.44 3.89 16.78
N ALA A 18 -6.07 3.06 15.80
CA ALA A 18 -6.45 1.65 15.76
C ALA A 18 -5.88 0.87 16.95
N ILE A 19 -4.62 1.12 17.32
CA ILE A 19 -3.99 0.50 18.50
C ILE A 19 -4.71 0.95 19.79
N ALA A 20 -5.04 2.23 19.91
CA ALA A 20 -5.80 2.74 21.05
C ALA A 20 -7.18 2.09 21.14
N TRP A 21 -7.86 1.89 20.00
CA TRP A 21 -9.16 1.23 19.94
C TRP A 21 -9.10 -0.26 20.30
N MET A 22 -8.00 -0.96 19.97
CA MET A 22 -7.78 -2.35 20.38
C MET A 22 -7.72 -2.56 21.91
N LEU A 23 -7.53 -1.49 22.70
CA LEU A 23 -7.60 -1.57 24.16
C LEU A 23 -8.97 -2.00 24.68
N ASN A 24 -10.05 -1.78 23.93
CA ASN A 24 -11.40 -2.24 24.31
C ASN A 24 -11.46 -3.76 24.47
N TYR A 25 -10.63 -4.50 23.73
CA TYR A 25 -10.53 -5.96 23.84
C TYR A 25 -9.61 -6.42 24.99
N GLY A 26 -8.97 -5.51 25.72
CA GLY A 26 -8.11 -5.78 26.86
C GLY A 26 -6.68 -6.22 26.50
N SER A 27 -6.40 -6.63 25.27
CA SER A 27 -5.04 -6.95 24.81
C SER A 27 -4.83 -6.62 23.33
N TRP A 28 -3.57 -6.56 22.90
CA TRP A 28 -3.21 -6.20 21.52
C TRP A 28 -3.01 -7.43 20.62
N ASN A 29 -3.37 -8.62 21.12
CA ASN A 29 -3.18 -9.88 20.42
C ASN A 29 -4.21 -10.03 19.29
N TYR A 30 -3.95 -9.34 18.19
CA TYR A 30 -4.85 -9.23 17.04
C TYR A 30 -5.20 -10.59 16.41
N ILE A 31 -4.35 -11.61 16.54
CA ILE A 31 -4.56 -12.95 15.96
C ILE A 31 -5.85 -13.59 16.50
N PHE A 32 -6.08 -13.52 17.83
CA PHE A 32 -7.25 -14.13 18.44
C PHE A 32 -8.52 -13.33 18.17
N TYR A 33 -8.44 -12.00 18.24
CA TYR A 33 -9.62 -11.13 18.03
C TYR A 33 -10.07 -11.09 16.58
N LEU A 34 -9.14 -11.23 15.62
CA LEU A 34 -9.47 -11.30 14.20
C LEU A 34 -10.41 -12.45 13.86
N GLU A 35 -10.29 -13.59 14.52
CA GLU A 35 -11.14 -14.73 14.22
C GLU A 35 -12.47 -14.68 14.99
N ILE A 36 -12.42 -14.26 16.26
CA ILE A 36 -13.56 -14.34 17.18
C ILE A 36 -14.52 -13.15 17.03
N MET A 37 -14.01 -11.93 16.85
CA MET A 37 -14.79 -10.68 16.93
C MET A 37 -15.05 -10.04 15.56
N GLN A 38 -15.09 -10.84 14.49
CA GLN A 38 -15.18 -10.34 13.10
C GLN A 38 -16.38 -9.44 12.82
N ASN A 39 -17.52 -9.74 13.44
CA ASN A 39 -18.78 -9.08 13.18
C ASN A 39 -19.05 -7.89 14.12
N GLU A 40 -18.18 -7.67 15.10
CA GLU A 40 -18.37 -6.59 16.06
C GLU A 40 -18.06 -5.23 15.43
N PHE A 41 -18.86 -4.22 15.79
CA PHE A 41 -18.69 -2.86 15.28
C PHE A 41 -17.29 -2.30 15.57
N GLU A 42 -16.76 -2.61 16.76
CA GLU A 42 -15.42 -2.24 17.20
C GLU A 42 -14.33 -2.72 16.22
N MET A 43 -14.43 -3.98 15.77
CA MET A 43 -13.45 -4.57 14.85
C MET A 43 -13.55 -3.98 13.45
N LEU A 44 -14.76 -3.61 13.02
CA LEU A 44 -14.98 -2.92 11.76
C LEU A 44 -14.38 -1.50 11.78
N VAL A 45 -14.47 -0.79 12.91
CA VAL A 45 -13.80 0.51 13.10
C VAL A 45 -12.28 0.34 13.03
N ILE A 46 -11.72 -0.63 13.74
CA ILE A 46 -10.27 -0.94 13.68
C ILE A 46 -9.85 -1.29 12.25
N GLY A 47 -10.62 -2.14 11.56
CA GLY A 47 -10.39 -2.50 10.16
C GLY A 47 -10.38 -1.30 9.22
N SER A 48 -11.30 -0.35 9.42
CA SER A 48 -11.38 0.87 8.62
C SER A 48 -10.18 1.80 8.83
N LEU A 49 -9.72 1.95 10.07
CA LEU A 49 -8.52 2.74 10.41
C LEU A 49 -7.25 2.09 9.86
N MET A 50 -7.14 0.77 9.97
CA MET A 50 -6.04 -0.02 9.41
C MET A 50 -6.01 0.05 7.88
N MET A 51 -7.18 0.06 7.23
CA MET A 51 -7.28 0.32 5.80
C MET A 51 -6.77 1.72 5.42
N LEU A 52 -7.16 2.75 6.16
CA LEU A 52 -6.71 4.11 5.88
C LEU A 52 -5.19 4.24 6.05
N ALA A 53 -4.63 3.65 7.10
CA ALA A 53 -3.17 3.56 7.30
C ALA A 53 -2.48 2.84 6.13
N ALA A 54 -3.03 1.71 5.66
CA ALA A 54 -2.49 1.00 4.52
C ALA A 54 -2.55 1.80 3.22
N MET A 55 -3.69 2.45 2.93
CA MET A 55 -3.89 3.23 1.69
C MET A 55 -2.92 4.41 1.57
N THR A 56 -2.61 5.08 2.67
CA THR A 56 -1.63 6.18 2.66
C THR A 56 -0.22 5.69 2.33
N LYS A 57 0.22 4.59 2.96
CA LYS A 57 1.56 4.00 2.73
C LYS A 57 1.68 3.32 1.36
N SER A 58 0.61 2.71 0.83
CA SER A 58 0.60 2.08 -0.50
C SER A 58 0.18 3.02 -1.63
N ALA A 59 0.08 4.33 -1.35
CA ALA A 59 -0.24 5.39 -2.31
C ALA A 59 -1.54 5.15 -3.10
N GLN A 60 -2.55 4.55 -2.50
CA GLN A 60 -3.86 4.41 -3.16
C GLN A 60 -4.57 5.77 -3.25
N ILE A 61 -5.52 5.92 -4.17
CA ILE A 61 -6.37 7.12 -4.28
C ILE A 61 -7.12 7.25 -2.95
N PRO A 62 -7.10 8.43 -2.30
CA PRO A 62 -6.69 9.74 -2.79
C PRO A 62 -5.20 10.12 -2.57
N PHE A 63 -4.43 9.30 -1.87
CA PHE A 63 -3.06 9.58 -1.45
C PHE A 63 -1.99 9.18 -2.49
N SER A 64 -2.31 9.11 -3.79
CA SER A 64 -1.37 8.65 -4.83
C SER A 64 -0.29 9.66 -5.21
N SER A 65 -0.52 10.95 -4.95
CA SER A 65 0.31 12.06 -5.43
C SER A 65 1.75 12.06 -4.90
N TRP A 66 1.98 11.49 -3.72
CA TRP A 66 3.29 11.58 -3.08
C TRP A 66 4.34 10.65 -3.72
N LEU A 67 3.90 9.55 -4.34
CA LEU A 67 4.82 8.53 -4.87
C LEU A 67 5.57 9.01 -6.13
N PRO A 68 4.93 9.61 -7.16
CA PRO A 68 5.65 10.20 -8.28
C PRO A 68 6.55 11.37 -7.86
N ALA A 69 6.11 12.17 -6.87
CA ALA A 69 6.88 13.30 -6.35
C ALA A 69 8.14 12.88 -5.56
N ALA A 70 8.18 11.65 -5.05
CA ALA A 70 9.33 11.13 -4.30
C ALA A 70 10.55 10.79 -5.19
N MET A 71 10.36 10.71 -6.52
CA MET A 71 11.42 10.36 -7.49
C MET A 71 12.49 11.45 -7.72
N ALA A 72 12.39 12.57 -6.98
CA ALA A 72 13.47 13.53 -6.85
C ALA A 72 14.68 12.97 -6.07
N ALA A 73 14.50 11.91 -5.29
CA ALA A 73 15.57 11.24 -4.54
C ALA A 73 16.58 10.52 -5.46
N PRO A 74 17.81 10.25 -4.98
CA PRO A 74 18.83 9.53 -5.74
C PRO A 74 18.40 8.08 -6.02
N THR A 75 18.88 7.53 -7.14
CA THR A 75 18.45 6.24 -7.70
C THR A 75 18.60 5.02 -6.78
N PRO A 76 19.63 4.91 -5.90
CA PRO A 76 19.72 3.79 -4.96
C PRO A 76 18.69 3.91 -3.83
N VAL A 77 18.40 5.14 -3.39
CA VAL A 77 17.40 5.41 -2.35
C VAL A 77 16.00 5.15 -2.89
N SER A 78 15.72 5.54 -4.14
CA SER A 78 14.45 5.22 -4.78
C SER A 78 14.27 3.71 -4.98
N ALA A 79 15.35 2.99 -5.32
CA ALA A 79 15.31 1.53 -5.42
C ALA A 79 14.89 0.91 -4.08
N LEU A 80 15.47 1.32 -2.95
CA LEU A 80 15.16 0.74 -1.64
C LEU A 80 13.76 1.14 -1.14
N VAL A 81 13.45 2.43 -1.15
CA VAL A 81 12.21 2.99 -0.55
C VAL A 81 10.97 2.56 -1.32
N HIS A 82 11.04 2.53 -2.65
CA HIS A 82 9.86 2.26 -3.49
C HIS A 82 9.67 0.80 -3.88
N SER A 83 10.71 -0.04 -3.79
CA SER A 83 10.57 -1.48 -4.08
C SER A 83 10.24 -2.32 -2.85
N SER A 84 10.81 -2.00 -1.68
CA SER A 84 10.97 -3.01 -0.63
C SER A 84 10.42 -2.65 0.75
N THR A 85 10.33 -1.36 1.11
CA THR A 85 10.08 -0.97 2.51
C THR A 85 8.82 -0.14 2.73
N LEU A 86 8.70 1.04 2.13
CA LEU A 86 7.62 1.96 2.51
C LEU A 86 6.29 1.54 1.89
N VAL A 87 6.29 1.23 0.60
CA VAL A 87 5.06 1.02 -0.16
C VAL A 87 4.49 -0.39 0.03
N THR A 88 5.35 -1.36 0.26
CA THR A 88 5.01 -2.76 0.56
C THR A 88 4.49 -2.95 1.99
N ALA A 89 4.89 -2.08 2.94
CA ALA A 89 4.44 -2.16 4.33
C ALA A 89 2.90 -2.01 4.47
N GLY A 90 2.29 -1.14 3.65
CA GLY A 90 0.83 -0.97 3.64
C GLY A 90 0.11 -2.25 3.17
N VAL A 91 0.64 -2.89 2.13
CA VAL A 91 0.09 -4.15 1.60
C VAL A 91 0.27 -5.29 2.61
N TYR A 92 1.45 -5.38 3.25
CA TYR A 92 1.72 -6.39 4.29
C TYR A 92 0.81 -6.25 5.51
N LEU A 93 0.54 -5.01 5.96
CA LEU A 93 -0.38 -4.75 7.05
C LEU A 93 -1.77 -5.31 6.75
N LEU A 94 -2.30 -5.09 5.54
CA LEU A 94 -3.60 -5.63 5.15
C LEU A 94 -3.61 -7.15 4.98
N ILE A 95 -2.48 -7.75 4.59
CA ILE A 95 -2.34 -9.21 4.56
C ILE A 95 -2.51 -9.80 5.96
N ARG A 96 -2.03 -9.12 7.01
CA ARG A 96 -2.22 -9.55 8.40
C ARG A 96 -3.68 -9.42 8.87
N PHE A 97 -4.44 -8.49 8.31
CA PHE A 97 -5.85 -8.24 8.61
C PHE A 97 -6.79 -8.78 7.50
N ASN A 98 -6.36 -9.83 6.79
CA ASN A 98 -7.07 -10.38 5.63
C ASN A 98 -8.52 -10.82 5.93
N ILE A 99 -8.76 -11.38 7.12
CA ILE A 99 -10.07 -11.89 7.54
C ILE A 99 -11.10 -10.77 7.49
N ILE A 100 -10.81 -9.60 8.07
CA ILE A 100 -11.72 -8.44 8.07
C ILE A 100 -12.04 -7.99 6.64
N LEU A 101 -11.05 -7.96 5.75
CA LEU A 101 -11.24 -7.51 4.37
C LEU A 101 -12.15 -8.45 3.59
N SER A 102 -12.04 -9.76 3.82
CA SER A 102 -12.84 -10.76 3.11
C SER A 102 -14.32 -10.78 3.52
N THR A 103 -14.63 -10.46 4.77
CA THR A 103 -15.98 -10.61 5.33
C THR A 103 -16.80 -9.32 5.30
N SER A 104 -16.15 -8.16 5.23
CA SER A 104 -16.82 -6.86 5.37
C SER A 104 -16.90 -6.08 4.05
N TRP A 105 -17.82 -5.10 4.02
CA TRP A 105 -17.98 -4.15 2.90
C TRP A 105 -16.69 -3.36 2.58
N LEU A 106 -15.76 -3.30 3.53
CA LEU A 106 -14.43 -2.70 3.39
C LEU A 106 -13.65 -3.33 2.22
N GLY A 107 -13.72 -4.64 2.03
CA GLY A 107 -13.07 -5.31 0.90
C GLY A 107 -13.55 -4.79 -0.44
N GLN A 108 -14.86 -4.59 -0.61
CA GLN A 108 -15.45 -4.07 -1.85
C GLN A 108 -15.05 -2.62 -2.12
N LEU A 109 -15.00 -1.77 -1.08
CA LEU A 109 -14.52 -0.40 -1.20
C LEU A 109 -13.05 -0.36 -1.62
N LEU A 110 -12.23 -1.22 -1.02
CA LEU A 110 -10.81 -1.33 -1.36
C LEU A 110 -10.60 -1.83 -2.80
N LEU A 111 -11.44 -2.77 -3.26
CA LEU A 111 -11.42 -3.25 -4.64
C LEU A 111 -11.67 -2.10 -5.63
N LEU A 112 -12.68 -1.26 -5.36
CA LEU A 112 -12.99 -0.11 -6.20
C LEU A 112 -11.83 0.89 -6.25
N LEU A 113 -11.33 1.31 -5.08
CA LEU A 113 -10.23 2.28 -4.99
C LEU A 113 -8.95 1.77 -5.63
N SER A 114 -8.63 0.49 -5.44
CA SER A 114 -7.43 -0.15 -6.02
C SER A 114 -7.55 -0.40 -7.54
N GLY A 115 -8.76 -0.64 -8.05
CA GLY A 115 -9.03 -0.66 -9.49
C GLY A 115 -8.82 0.72 -10.13
N LEU A 116 -9.32 1.77 -9.48
CA LEU A 116 -9.13 3.16 -9.96
C LEU A 116 -7.67 3.60 -9.92
N THR A 117 -6.90 3.20 -8.89
CA THR A 117 -5.47 3.52 -8.81
C THR A 117 -4.68 2.83 -9.89
N MET A 118 -4.96 1.55 -10.16
CA MET A 118 -4.33 0.80 -11.24
C MET A 118 -4.54 1.50 -12.57
N PHE A 119 -5.79 1.90 -12.86
CA PHE A 119 -6.14 2.57 -14.10
C PHE A 119 -5.48 3.95 -14.22
N MET A 120 -5.57 4.78 -13.18
CA MET A 120 -4.96 6.11 -13.14
C MET A 120 -3.44 6.05 -13.33
N ALA A 121 -2.77 5.13 -12.65
CA ALA A 121 -1.34 4.94 -12.74
C ALA A 121 -0.91 4.44 -14.13
N GLY A 122 -1.68 3.52 -14.71
CA GLY A 122 -1.45 2.97 -16.05
C GLY A 122 -1.57 4.05 -17.13
N LEU A 123 -2.61 4.87 -17.09
CA LEU A 123 -2.77 6.00 -18.01
C LEU A 123 -1.68 7.04 -17.82
N GLY A 124 -1.39 7.42 -16.57
CA GLY A 124 -0.38 8.44 -16.27
C GLY A 124 1.02 8.06 -16.77
N ALA A 125 1.38 6.77 -16.70
CA ALA A 125 2.69 6.29 -17.15
C ALA A 125 2.92 6.52 -18.65
N ASN A 126 1.87 6.52 -19.47
CA ASN A 126 1.98 6.72 -20.92
C ASN A 126 2.22 8.18 -21.32
N PHE A 127 1.91 9.12 -20.43
CA PHE A 127 2.06 10.56 -20.68
C PHE A 127 3.29 11.17 -20.00
N GLU A 128 4.03 10.38 -19.22
CA GLU A 128 5.26 10.83 -18.56
C GLU A 128 6.50 10.56 -19.44
N PHE A 129 7.43 11.50 -19.44
CA PHE A 129 8.69 11.39 -20.19
C PHE A 129 9.87 10.98 -19.30
N ASP A 130 9.79 11.24 -17.99
CA ASP A 130 10.87 10.91 -17.05
C ASP A 130 10.87 9.42 -16.73
N LEU A 131 11.95 8.73 -17.07
CA LEU A 131 12.08 7.27 -16.86
C LEU A 131 11.85 6.85 -15.40
N LYS A 132 12.34 7.62 -14.42
CA LYS A 132 12.09 7.35 -12.99
C LYS A 132 10.61 7.45 -12.62
N LYS A 133 9.87 8.42 -13.18
CA LYS A 133 8.43 8.58 -12.92
C LYS A 133 7.61 7.49 -13.60
N ILE A 134 8.00 7.04 -14.80
CA ILE A 134 7.38 5.89 -15.46
C ILE A 134 7.55 4.63 -14.59
N ILE A 135 8.74 4.39 -14.04
CA ILE A 135 8.95 3.26 -13.12
C ILE A 135 8.10 3.44 -11.85
N ALA A 136 8.01 4.66 -11.31
CA ALA A 136 7.16 4.96 -10.16
C ALA A 136 5.67 4.68 -10.42
N LEU A 137 5.12 5.15 -11.53
CA LEU A 137 3.72 4.92 -11.90
C LEU A 137 3.45 3.45 -12.19
N SER A 138 4.42 2.73 -12.77
CA SER A 138 4.31 1.28 -12.92
C SER A 138 4.51 0.50 -11.61
N THR A 139 5.03 1.09 -10.53
CA THR A 139 4.91 0.50 -9.17
C THR A 139 3.53 0.76 -8.58
N LEU A 140 3.00 1.97 -8.77
CA LEU A 140 1.68 2.36 -8.29
C LEU A 140 0.57 1.47 -8.88
N SER A 141 0.65 1.16 -10.18
CA SER A 141 -0.31 0.25 -10.82
C SER A 141 -0.25 -1.17 -10.30
N GLN A 142 0.97 -1.69 -10.05
CA GLN A 142 1.19 -3.03 -9.50
C GLN A 142 0.76 -3.14 -8.04
N LEU A 143 0.90 -2.07 -7.26
CA LEU A 143 0.37 -2.01 -5.91
C LEU A 143 -1.15 -1.98 -5.92
N GLY A 144 -1.78 -1.22 -6.83
CA GLY A 144 -3.22 -1.30 -7.06
C GLY A 144 -3.67 -2.73 -7.37
N LEU A 145 -2.91 -3.47 -8.17
CA LEU A 145 -3.16 -4.89 -8.46
C LEU A 145 -3.04 -5.78 -7.21
N MET A 146 -1.99 -5.61 -6.40
CA MET A 146 -1.85 -6.38 -5.17
C MET A 146 -3.01 -6.12 -4.19
N MET A 147 -3.45 -4.87 -4.10
CA MET A 147 -4.54 -4.44 -3.24
C MET A 147 -5.88 -5.02 -3.73
N SER A 148 -6.11 -5.07 -5.05
CA SER A 148 -7.32 -5.69 -5.60
C SER A 148 -7.35 -7.21 -5.36
N ILE A 149 -6.23 -7.92 -5.51
CA ILE A 149 -6.12 -9.34 -5.17
C ILE A 149 -6.43 -9.57 -3.68
N LEU A 150 -5.94 -8.68 -2.80
CA LEU A 150 -6.23 -8.76 -1.37
C LEU A 150 -7.70 -8.58 -1.05
N SER A 151 -8.37 -7.62 -1.68
CA SER A 151 -9.81 -7.42 -1.49
C SER A 151 -10.65 -8.61 -1.92
N MET A 152 -10.17 -9.40 -2.89
CA MET A 152 -10.83 -10.66 -3.30
C MET A 152 -10.56 -11.82 -2.35
N GLY A 153 -9.78 -11.63 -1.28
CA GLY A 153 -9.46 -12.65 -0.28
C GLY A 153 -8.24 -13.52 -0.62
N PHE A 154 -7.58 -13.30 -1.75
CA PHE A 154 -6.45 -14.11 -2.21
C PHE A 154 -5.10 -13.66 -1.63
N PHE A 155 -4.98 -13.64 -0.29
CA PHE A 155 -3.81 -13.09 0.41
C PHE A 155 -2.48 -13.81 0.09
N LYS A 156 -2.50 -15.12 -0.19
CA LYS A 156 -1.29 -15.87 -0.59
C LYS A 156 -0.75 -15.41 -1.95
N LEU A 157 -1.65 -15.16 -2.90
CA LEU A 157 -1.28 -14.66 -4.23
C LEU A 157 -0.73 -13.23 -4.13
N ALA A 158 -1.34 -12.39 -3.31
CA ALA A 158 -0.83 -11.03 -3.05
C ALA A 158 0.57 -11.03 -2.41
N MET A 159 0.83 -11.90 -1.43
CA MET A 159 2.16 -12.06 -0.84
C MET A 159 3.20 -12.50 -1.87
N PHE A 160 2.87 -13.49 -2.70
CA PHE A 160 3.77 -13.96 -3.74
C PHE A 160 4.08 -12.85 -4.76
N HIS A 161 3.05 -12.14 -5.22
CA HIS A 161 3.22 -11.03 -6.15
C HIS A 161 4.03 -9.87 -5.54
N LEU A 162 3.86 -9.58 -4.25
CA LEU A 162 4.65 -8.56 -3.55
C LEU A 162 6.14 -8.91 -3.55
N LEU A 163 6.50 -10.16 -3.29
CA LEU A 163 7.90 -10.61 -3.26
C LEU A 163 8.55 -10.50 -4.65
N THR A 164 7.87 -10.98 -5.69
CA THR A 164 8.40 -10.91 -7.06
C THR A 164 8.52 -9.46 -7.54
N HIS A 165 7.51 -8.62 -7.27
CA HIS A 165 7.53 -7.21 -7.59
C HIS A 165 8.71 -6.47 -6.94
N ALA A 166 8.98 -6.72 -5.65
CA ALA A 166 10.09 -6.09 -4.95
C ALA A 166 11.44 -6.37 -5.65
N LEU A 167 11.68 -7.63 -6.01
CA LEU A 167 12.90 -8.04 -6.71
C LEU A 167 13.03 -7.40 -8.10
N PHE A 168 11.97 -7.50 -8.93
CA PHE A 168 12.02 -6.97 -10.30
C PHE A 168 12.07 -5.44 -10.35
N LYS A 169 11.39 -4.75 -9.44
CA LYS A 169 11.44 -3.28 -9.40
C LYS A 169 12.77 -2.75 -8.89
N ALA A 170 13.39 -3.42 -7.91
CA ALA A 170 14.74 -3.05 -7.47
C ALA A 170 15.74 -3.13 -8.65
N LEU A 171 15.67 -4.21 -9.44
CA LEU A 171 16.47 -4.35 -10.66
C LEU A 171 16.21 -3.23 -11.67
N LEU A 172 14.94 -2.92 -11.96
CA LEU A 172 14.59 -1.84 -12.90
C LEU A 172 15.11 -0.46 -12.46
N PHE A 173 15.04 -0.14 -11.16
CA PHE A 173 15.58 1.12 -10.64
C PHE A 173 17.11 1.18 -10.73
N MET A 174 17.81 0.06 -10.52
CA MET A 174 19.26 0.01 -10.69
C MET A 174 19.67 0.16 -12.16
N CYS A 175 18.98 -0.53 -13.08
CA CYS A 175 19.21 -0.37 -14.52
C CYS A 175 18.94 1.07 -14.99
N ALA A 176 17.84 1.68 -14.51
CA ALA A 176 17.55 3.09 -14.77
C ALA A 176 18.66 4.01 -14.25
N GLY A 177 19.21 3.72 -13.06
CA GLY A 177 20.36 4.44 -12.51
C GLY A 177 21.60 4.34 -13.40
N ALA A 178 21.92 3.15 -13.90
CA ALA A 178 23.04 2.95 -14.82
C ALA A 178 22.87 3.75 -16.12
N ILE A 179 21.65 3.82 -16.67
CA ILE A 179 21.37 4.61 -17.89
C ILE A 179 21.51 6.11 -17.64
N ILE A 180 21.13 6.61 -16.47
CA ILE A 180 21.21 8.04 -16.13
C ILE A 180 22.67 8.50 -15.89
N HIS A 181 23.53 7.58 -15.45
CA HIS A 181 24.94 7.87 -15.15
C HIS A 181 25.91 7.57 -16.30
N ASN A 182 25.42 7.03 -17.41
CA ASN A 182 26.16 6.87 -18.67
C ASN A 182 25.93 8.08 -19.58
#